data_AF-A0A979HIX3-F1
#
_entry.id   AF-A0A979HIX3-F1
#
_cell.length_a   1.000
_cell.length_b   1.000
_cell.length_c   1.000
_cell.angle_alpha   90.00
_cell.angle_beta   90.00
_cell.angle_gamma   90.00
#
_symmetry.space_group_name_H-M   'P 1'
#
loop_
_entity.id
_entity.type
_entity.pdbx_description
1 polymer ?
#
loop_
_entity_poly.entity_id
_entity_poly.type
_entity_poly.pdbx_seq_one_letter_code
_entity_poly.pdbx_strand_id
1 'polypeptide(L)'
;MLVLRRLRLRLPLPRPLLVSSFSSTSPSSSPSTSSSSSCWSSTGESRRAMASSPSPDSAAVVAEGSAARRFWIAASTREAAFAAYTPFLLSLAAGNLRLNVFRHYIAQDAHFLHAFARAYEMAEDCADDDDDMATIAALRKAILQELNLHSSVLKEWGVDPTKEIPPSAATTKYTDFLLATAAGKVDGTKGSDKMVTPFEKTKIAAYTVGAMTPCMRLYAYLGKELMVFLKQDENHPYKKWINTYASSDFEDTTLQIEELLDKLSVSLTGEELEIIGKLYQQAMKLEVEFFSSQLIDQPVVAPLSRYCDPKYKLLIFSDFDLTCTIVDSSAILAEIAILSFQKANQSGIDNNLDRAKSGDLRSSWNMLSKQYMEEYEKCMERLLPPEESKSLDYDKLYKGLEVLAEFEKLANSRVVDSGVLRGMNLEDIRKAGERLILQGGCKNFFQKIVKTRENLNLDVHILSYCWCAELIRSAFSSAGCLDGLNIHSNEFAFEDSVSTGEIDRKMQSPLDKVEKFKSIRSDVDSTVPFLSVYIGDSVGDLLCLLEADIGIVIGSTTSLRRVGKQFGVSFVPLFPGLVEKQRQLAEEDASVFKARSGVLYTVSSWSEIHAFVLGSDFS
;
A
#
# COMPACT_ATOMS: atom_id res chain seq x y z
N MET A 1 -23.67 17.54 -15.43
CA MET A 1 -24.95 17.26 -16.15
C MET A 1 -24.76 16.90 -17.64
N LEU A 2 -23.51 16.67 -18.11
CA LEU A 2 -23.18 16.22 -19.47
C LEU A 2 -22.56 14.79 -19.53
N VAL A 3 -22.23 14.19 -18.38
CA VAL A 3 -21.78 12.77 -18.20
C VAL A 3 -22.66 11.76 -18.93
N LEU A 4 -23.98 11.99 -18.91
CA LEU A 4 -24.99 10.94 -19.13
C LEU A 4 -25.35 10.71 -20.60
N ARG A 5 -24.76 11.45 -21.55
CA ARG A 5 -25.01 11.22 -22.99
C ARG A 5 -24.04 10.27 -23.66
N ARG A 6 -22.96 9.85 -22.99
CA ARG A 6 -21.86 9.14 -23.67
C ARG A 6 -21.74 7.65 -23.35
N LEU A 7 -22.68 7.02 -22.63
CA LEU A 7 -22.65 5.58 -22.27
C LEU A 7 -23.07 4.54 -23.36
N ARG A 8 -23.25 4.91 -24.65
CA ARG A 8 -23.32 3.93 -25.79
C ARG A 8 -22.07 3.04 -25.96
N LEU A 9 -22.04 1.86 -25.33
CA LEU A 9 -20.95 0.88 -25.44
C LEU A 9 -21.02 0.20 -26.81
N ARG A 10 -20.40 0.76 -27.85
CA ARG A 10 -20.12 -0.03 -29.06
C ARG A 10 -18.97 -0.99 -28.73
N LEU A 11 -19.31 -2.17 -28.24
CA LEU A 11 -18.39 -3.30 -28.17
C LEU A 11 -17.99 -3.71 -29.60
N PRO A 12 -16.73 -4.12 -29.83
CA PRO A 12 -16.34 -4.69 -31.10
C PRO A 12 -17.14 -5.99 -31.32
N LEU A 13 -17.91 -6.04 -32.40
CA LEU A 13 -18.45 -7.29 -32.92
C LEU A 13 -17.27 -8.22 -33.26
N PRO A 14 -17.39 -9.54 -33.07
CA PRO A 14 -16.33 -10.48 -33.42
C PRO A 14 -16.02 -10.34 -34.92
N ARG A 15 -14.76 -9.99 -35.26
CA ARG A 15 -14.33 -9.89 -36.66
C ARG A 15 -14.20 -11.30 -37.26
N PRO A 16 -14.74 -11.54 -38.47
CA PRO A 16 -14.44 -12.74 -39.22
C PRO A 16 -12.99 -12.68 -39.76
N LEU A 17 -12.36 -13.86 -39.81
CA LEU A 17 -11.04 -14.08 -40.41
C LEU A 17 -11.07 -13.68 -41.91
N LEU A 18 -10.10 -12.87 -42.37
CA LEU A 18 -9.30 -13.05 -43.60
C LEU A 18 -8.61 -11.74 -44.09
N VAL A 19 -7.28 -11.86 -44.20
CA VAL A 19 -6.37 -11.49 -45.32
C VAL A 19 -6.10 -10.02 -45.71
N SER A 20 -4.80 -9.79 -45.87
CA SER A 20 -4.01 -8.59 -46.19
C SER A 20 -4.25 -7.88 -47.52
N SER A 21 -4.00 -6.57 -47.55
CA SER A 21 -3.23 -5.91 -48.63
C SER A 21 -2.73 -4.50 -48.26
N PHE A 22 -1.50 -4.23 -48.69
CA PHE A 22 -0.66 -3.04 -48.51
C PHE A 22 -1.18 -1.76 -49.20
N SER A 23 -0.80 -0.56 -48.69
CA SER A 23 0.03 0.42 -49.43
C SER A 23 0.32 1.72 -48.65
N SER A 24 1.54 2.20 -48.84
CA SER A 24 2.27 3.40 -48.39
C SER A 24 1.76 4.77 -48.90
N THR A 25 2.08 5.87 -48.17
CA THR A 25 2.95 7.02 -48.62
C THR A 25 2.92 8.20 -47.63
N SER A 26 4.09 8.82 -47.36
CA SER A 26 4.34 10.15 -46.74
C SER A 26 4.46 11.24 -47.86
N PRO A 27 4.91 12.52 -47.69
CA PRO A 27 5.39 13.28 -46.50
C PRO A 27 5.04 14.82 -46.44
N SER A 28 5.63 15.49 -45.42
CA SER A 28 6.12 16.90 -45.37
C SER A 28 5.17 18.07 -45.04
N SER A 29 5.50 18.88 -44.01
CA SER A 29 6.27 20.16 -44.10
C SER A 29 6.02 21.08 -42.88
N SER A 30 7.10 21.64 -42.31
CA SER A 30 7.15 22.74 -41.31
C SER A 30 6.93 24.12 -41.98
N PRO A 31 6.78 25.29 -41.27
CA PRO A 31 7.88 25.90 -40.49
C PRO A 31 7.48 26.74 -39.24
N SER A 32 8.57 27.13 -38.56
CA SER A 32 8.83 28.01 -37.41
C SER A 32 8.14 29.36 -37.27
N THR A 33 8.01 29.83 -36.01
CA THR A 33 8.40 31.19 -35.59
C THR A 33 8.90 31.22 -34.12
N SER A 34 9.83 32.12 -33.88
CA SER A 34 10.66 32.36 -32.70
C SER A 34 10.15 33.55 -31.85
N SER A 35 10.39 33.53 -30.54
CA SER A 35 10.78 34.74 -29.79
C SER A 35 11.38 34.40 -28.42
N SER A 36 12.53 35.00 -28.16
CA SER A 36 13.42 34.93 -27.01
C SER A 36 13.07 35.93 -25.90
N SER A 37 13.36 35.58 -24.63
CA SER A 37 13.93 36.53 -23.65
C SER A 37 14.50 35.85 -22.39
N SER A 38 15.83 35.87 -22.32
CA SER A 38 16.74 36.09 -21.18
C SER A 38 16.43 35.59 -19.75
N CYS A 39 17.33 34.70 -19.31
CA CYS A 39 17.97 34.53 -17.99
C CYS A 39 17.70 35.56 -16.89
N TRP A 40 17.48 35.07 -15.67
CA TRP A 40 18.12 35.55 -14.44
C TRP A 40 18.55 34.36 -13.57
N SER A 41 19.81 34.38 -13.19
CA SER A 41 20.46 33.49 -12.23
C SER A 41 20.27 34.03 -10.81
N SER A 42 19.85 33.18 -9.87
CA SER A 42 20.05 33.43 -8.44
C SER A 42 20.47 32.13 -7.74
N THR A 43 21.73 32.16 -7.30
CA THR A 43 22.32 31.29 -6.29
C THR A 43 21.64 31.52 -4.95
N GLY A 44 21.12 30.46 -4.32
CA GLY A 44 20.55 30.50 -2.98
C GLY A 44 20.93 29.23 -2.21
N GLU A 45 21.94 29.36 -1.34
CA GLU A 45 22.36 28.37 -0.37
C GLU A 45 21.17 27.98 0.54
N SER A 46 20.72 26.73 0.50
CA SER A 46 19.80 26.19 1.51
C SER A 46 20.59 25.54 2.64
N ARG A 47 20.70 26.28 3.75
CA ARG A 47 21.16 25.74 5.04
C ARG A 47 20.16 24.69 5.53
N ARG A 48 20.67 23.47 5.73
CA ARG A 48 20.02 22.38 6.46
C ARG A 48 19.62 22.86 7.87
N ALA A 49 18.33 22.85 8.17
CA ALA A 49 17.81 22.86 9.52
C ALA A 49 17.25 21.46 9.82
N MET A 50 17.68 20.89 10.95
CA MET A 50 17.21 19.60 11.46
C MET A 50 15.69 19.62 11.64
N ALA A 51 14.98 18.70 10.96
CA ALA A 51 13.58 18.46 11.21
C ALA A 51 13.45 17.72 12.55
N SER A 52 13.04 18.45 13.59
CA SER A 52 12.57 17.88 14.85
C SER A 52 11.29 17.07 14.60
N SER A 53 11.27 15.83 15.07
CA SER A 53 10.09 14.97 15.06
C SER A 53 8.88 15.69 15.67
N PRO A 54 7.70 15.56 15.06
CA PRO A 54 6.53 16.29 15.52
C PRO A 54 6.00 15.54 16.78
N SER A 55 5.75 16.28 17.87
CA SER A 55 5.28 15.74 19.16
C SER A 55 3.89 15.10 19.03
N PRO A 56 3.44 14.25 19.98
CA PRO A 56 2.09 13.64 19.91
C PRO A 56 0.96 14.67 19.76
N ASP A 57 1.16 15.89 20.27
CA ASP A 57 0.21 17.00 20.15
C ASP A 57 0.20 17.66 18.76
N SER A 58 1.22 17.45 17.94
CA SER A 58 1.24 17.92 16.54
C SER A 58 0.48 17.00 15.58
N ALA A 59 0.18 15.75 15.99
CA ALA A 59 -0.74 14.86 15.27
C ALA A 59 -2.19 15.36 15.34
N ALA A 60 -2.54 16.13 16.38
CA ALA A 60 -3.84 16.80 16.50
C ALA A 60 -3.97 18.03 15.57
N VAL A 61 -2.86 18.56 15.05
CA VAL A 61 -2.83 19.79 14.23
C VAL A 61 -2.94 19.50 12.72
N VAL A 62 -3.01 18.22 12.30
CA VAL A 62 -3.28 17.84 10.90
C VAL A 62 -4.79 17.80 10.59
N ALA A 63 -5.64 18.23 11.53
CA ALA A 63 -7.10 18.23 11.44
C ALA A 63 -7.72 19.49 10.80
N GLU A 64 -6.99 20.25 9.99
CA GLU A 64 -7.57 21.32 9.15
C GLU A 64 -8.11 20.73 7.84
N GLY A 65 -9.28 20.09 7.90
CA GLY A 65 -9.96 19.55 6.72
C GLY A 65 -11.42 19.23 6.97
N SER A 66 -12.21 19.23 5.91
CA SER A 66 -13.64 18.91 5.96
C SER A 66 -13.91 17.49 6.48
N ALA A 67 -15.13 17.22 6.96
CA ALA A 67 -15.48 15.91 7.53
C ALA A 67 -15.32 14.79 6.49
N ALA A 68 -15.83 15.01 5.28
CA ALA A 68 -15.70 14.08 4.16
C ALA A 68 -14.22 13.74 3.88
N ARG A 69 -13.34 14.75 3.83
CA ARG A 69 -11.90 14.54 3.62
C ARG A 69 -11.26 13.70 4.73
N ARG A 70 -11.62 13.97 5.99
CA ARG A 70 -11.11 13.20 7.14
C ARG A 70 -11.55 11.73 7.06
N PHE A 71 -12.81 11.47 6.72
CA PHE A 71 -13.32 10.10 6.56
C PHE A 71 -12.66 9.37 5.39
N TRP A 72 -12.48 10.03 4.25
CA TRP A 72 -11.76 9.47 3.11
C TRP A 72 -10.31 9.09 3.47
N ILE A 73 -9.54 9.97 4.11
CA ILE A 73 -8.14 9.69 4.49
C ILE A 73 -8.09 8.48 5.44
N ALA A 74 -8.97 8.45 6.45
CA ALA A 74 -9.04 7.37 7.41
C ALA A 74 -9.38 6.02 6.75
N ALA A 75 -10.32 6.02 5.80
CA ALA A 75 -10.84 4.80 5.20
C ALA A 75 -10.14 4.36 3.90
N SER A 76 -9.41 5.23 3.21
CA SER A 76 -8.77 4.89 1.93
C SER A 76 -7.38 4.26 2.09
N THR A 77 -6.69 4.51 3.20
CA THR A 77 -5.29 4.12 3.42
C THR A 77 -5.01 2.63 3.13
N ARG A 78 -5.98 1.74 3.41
CA ARG A 78 -5.88 0.31 3.11
C ARG A 78 -6.87 -0.14 2.05
N GLU A 79 -8.12 0.28 2.17
CA GLU A 79 -9.21 -0.24 1.34
C GLU A 79 -9.08 0.19 -0.13
N ALA A 80 -8.54 1.37 -0.43
CA ALA A 80 -8.32 1.78 -1.82
C ALA A 80 -7.27 0.89 -2.52
N ALA A 81 -6.20 0.50 -1.81
CA ALA A 81 -5.23 -0.47 -2.31
C ALA A 81 -5.88 -1.84 -2.49
N PHE A 82 -6.67 -2.31 -1.52
CA PHE A 82 -7.35 -3.60 -1.62
C PHE A 82 -8.33 -3.67 -2.80
N ALA A 83 -9.02 -2.57 -3.09
CA ALA A 83 -9.88 -2.47 -4.27
C ALA A 83 -9.05 -2.52 -5.56
N ALA A 84 -8.08 -1.62 -5.72
CA ALA A 84 -7.29 -1.49 -6.94
C ALA A 84 -6.58 -2.79 -7.34
N TYR A 85 -6.04 -3.53 -6.37
CA TYR A 85 -5.32 -4.78 -6.60
C TYR A 85 -6.22 -6.01 -6.72
N THR A 86 -7.56 -5.85 -6.73
CA THR A 86 -8.44 -6.97 -7.04
C THR A 86 -8.15 -7.53 -8.44
N PRO A 87 -8.31 -8.86 -8.63
CA PRO A 87 -8.12 -9.46 -9.94
C PRO A 87 -8.98 -8.82 -11.04
N PHE A 88 -10.19 -8.36 -10.67
CA PHE A 88 -11.10 -7.65 -11.56
C PHE A 88 -10.52 -6.33 -12.05
N LEU A 89 -10.11 -5.43 -11.14
CA LEU A 89 -9.59 -4.11 -11.53
C LEU A 89 -8.24 -4.20 -12.23
N LEU A 90 -7.35 -5.11 -11.82
CA LEU A 90 -6.09 -5.36 -12.53
C LEU A 90 -6.32 -5.82 -13.97
N SER A 91 -7.24 -6.77 -14.18
CA SER A 91 -7.56 -7.25 -15.54
C SER A 91 -8.28 -6.19 -16.37
N LEU A 92 -9.12 -5.37 -15.73
CA LEU A 92 -9.79 -4.24 -16.38
C LEU A 92 -8.77 -3.19 -16.83
N ALA A 93 -7.82 -2.84 -15.96
CA ALA A 93 -6.72 -1.90 -16.24
C ALA A 93 -5.76 -2.41 -17.32
N ALA A 94 -5.55 -3.73 -17.36
CA ALA A 94 -4.74 -4.39 -18.39
C ALA A 94 -5.44 -4.41 -19.75
N GLY A 95 -6.77 -4.30 -19.77
CA GLY A 95 -7.57 -4.37 -21.00
C GLY A 95 -7.90 -5.80 -21.44
N ASN A 96 -7.56 -6.80 -20.63
CA ASN A 96 -7.76 -8.22 -20.94
C ASN A 96 -8.74 -8.94 -19.97
N LEU A 97 -9.49 -8.21 -19.15
CA LEU A 97 -10.66 -8.76 -18.46
C LEU A 97 -11.59 -9.40 -19.51
N ARG A 98 -12.05 -10.62 -19.25
CA ARG A 98 -13.01 -11.30 -20.14
C ARG A 98 -14.37 -10.61 -20.06
N LEU A 99 -15.02 -10.51 -21.22
CA LEU A 99 -16.26 -9.76 -21.35
C LEU A 99 -17.41 -10.34 -20.52
N ASN A 100 -17.49 -11.67 -20.35
CA ASN A 100 -18.49 -12.33 -19.49
C ASN A 100 -18.38 -11.87 -18.03
N VAL A 101 -17.18 -11.69 -17.51
CA VAL A 101 -16.95 -11.17 -16.15
C VAL A 101 -17.42 -9.73 -16.05
N PHE A 102 -17.07 -8.89 -17.02
CA PHE A 102 -17.55 -7.51 -17.06
C PHE A 102 -19.09 -7.42 -17.15
N ARG A 103 -19.74 -8.32 -17.89
CA ARG A 103 -21.20 -8.41 -17.95
C ARG A 103 -21.81 -8.75 -16.60
N HIS A 104 -21.21 -9.69 -15.86
CA HIS A 104 -21.65 -10.04 -14.51
C HIS A 104 -21.53 -8.85 -13.57
N TYR A 105 -20.41 -8.13 -13.60
CA TYR A 105 -20.20 -6.90 -12.83
C TYR A 105 -21.29 -5.85 -13.09
N ILE A 106 -21.60 -5.55 -14.37
CA ILE A 106 -22.66 -4.59 -14.72
C ILE A 106 -24.04 -5.04 -14.22
N ALA A 107 -24.31 -6.34 -14.18
CA ALA A 107 -25.57 -6.87 -13.64
C ALA A 107 -25.66 -6.68 -12.12
N GLN A 108 -24.57 -6.95 -11.39
CA GLN A 108 -24.49 -6.70 -9.95
C GLN A 108 -24.60 -5.21 -9.63
N ASP A 109 -23.96 -4.37 -10.44
CA ASP A 109 -23.99 -2.91 -10.29
C ASP A 109 -25.39 -2.33 -10.52
N ALA A 110 -26.17 -2.91 -11.43
CA ALA A 110 -27.57 -2.49 -11.60
C ALA A 110 -28.43 -2.77 -10.35
N HIS A 111 -28.29 -3.93 -9.70
CA HIS A 111 -28.97 -4.23 -8.42
C HIS A 111 -28.54 -3.23 -7.34
N PHE A 112 -27.25 -2.91 -7.30
CA PHE A 112 -26.66 -1.94 -6.38
C PHE A 112 -27.21 -0.52 -6.59
N LEU A 113 -27.24 -0.04 -7.83
CA LEU A 113 -27.77 1.28 -8.18
C LEU A 113 -29.27 1.43 -7.85
N HIS A 114 -30.06 0.36 -7.95
CA HIS A 114 -31.46 0.38 -7.50
C HIS A 114 -31.58 0.64 -5.98
N ALA A 115 -30.72 0.01 -5.17
CA ALA A 115 -30.70 0.26 -3.73
C ALA A 115 -30.20 1.68 -3.41
N PHE A 116 -29.18 2.17 -4.14
CA PHE A 116 -28.68 3.54 -4.02
C PHE A 116 -29.76 4.59 -4.33
N ALA A 117 -30.53 4.41 -5.40
CA ALA A 117 -31.63 5.32 -5.74
C ALA A 117 -32.69 5.38 -4.63
N ARG A 118 -33.00 4.24 -4.01
CA ARG A 118 -33.94 4.15 -2.89
C ARG A 118 -33.37 4.77 -1.61
N ALA A 119 -32.07 4.58 -1.34
CA ALA A 119 -31.41 5.19 -0.19
C ALA A 119 -31.41 6.72 -0.29
N TYR A 120 -31.16 7.29 -1.48
CA TYR A 120 -31.30 8.73 -1.67
C TYR A 120 -32.74 9.22 -1.51
N GLU A 121 -33.74 8.47 -1.98
CA GLU A 121 -35.15 8.83 -1.77
C GLU A 121 -35.47 8.90 -0.27
N MET A 122 -35.00 7.94 0.51
CA MET A 122 -35.18 7.93 1.96
C MET A 122 -34.39 9.05 2.67
N ALA A 123 -33.20 9.39 2.17
CA ALA A 123 -32.42 10.53 2.67
C ALA A 123 -33.08 11.87 2.34
N GLU A 124 -33.67 12.00 1.16
CA GLU A 124 -34.45 13.16 0.70
C GLU A 124 -35.62 13.41 1.67
N ASP A 125 -36.39 12.36 2.01
CA ASP A 125 -37.49 12.40 2.98
C ASP A 125 -37.05 12.75 4.42
N CYS A 126 -35.74 12.63 4.69
CA CYS A 126 -35.15 12.86 6.00
C CYS A 126 -34.38 14.19 6.11
N ALA A 127 -34.11 14.88 5.00
CA ALA A 127 -33.54 16.22 5.04
C ALA A 127 -34.59 17.24 5.53
N ASP A 128 -34.15 18.33 6.16
CA ASP A 128 -35.04 19.40 6.65
C ASP A 128 -34.88 20.70 5.84
N ASP A 129 -33.72 20.91 5.23
CA ASP A 129 -33.38 22.08 4.43
C ASP A 129 -33.67 21.84 2.93
N ASP A 130 -34.37 22.78 2.29
CA ASP A 130 -34.81 22.64 0.89
C ASP A 130 -33.62 22.51 -0.08
N ASP A 131 -32.48 23.18 0.20
CA ASP A 131 -31.27 23.07 -0.64
C ASP A 131 -30.62 21.69 -0.50
N ASP A 132 -30.63 21.10 0.69
CA ASP A 132 -30.15 19.74 0.93
C ASP A 132 -31.04 18.71 0.22
N MET A 133 -32.37 18.85 0.32
CA MET A 133 -33.33 18.03 -0.42
C MET A 133 -33.08 18.11 -1.93
N ALA A 134 -32.93 19.32 -2.47
CA ALA A 134 -32.68 19.53 -3.90
C ALA A 134 -31.36 18.88 -4.36
N THR A 135 -30.32 18.94 -3.53
CA THR A 135 -29.03 18.30 -3.80
C THR A 135 -29.17 16.77 -3.82
N ILE A 136 -29.84 16.18 -2.83
CA ILE A 136 -30.10 14.74 -2.76
C ILE A 136 -30.94 14.27 -3.96
N ALA A 137 -31.99 15.03 -4.31
CA ALA A 137 -32.84 14.73 -5.48
C ALA A 137 -32.04 14.76 -6.78
N ALA A 138 -31.09 15.69 -6.92
CA ALA A 138 -30.19 15.76 -8.08
C ALA A 138 -29.27 14.53 -8.16
N LEU A 139 -28.69 14.09 -7.04
CA LEU A 139 -27.88 12.87 -6.94
C LEU A 139 -28.70 11.61 -7.29
N ARG A 140 -29.92 11.49 -6.74
CA ARG A 140 -30.87 10.42 -7.06
C ARG A 140 -31.18 10.36 -8.55
N LYS A 141 -31.46 11.52 -9.15
CA LYS A 141 -31.74 11.64 -10.59
C LYS A 141 -30.56 11.17 -11.44
N ALA A 142 -29.33 11.45 -11.04
CA ALA A 142 -28.14 11.00 -11.74
C ALA A 142 -28.05 9.47 -11.80
N ILE A 143 -28.29 8.77 -10.68
CA ILE A 143 -28.33 7.28 -10.66
C ILE A 143 -29.46 6.72 -11.51
N LEU A 144 -30.67 7.29 -11.43
CA LEU A 144 -31.78 6.83 -12.25
C LEU A 144 -31.47 6.98 -13.75
N GLN A 145 -30.70 8.00 -14.12
CA GLN A 145 -30.22 8.16 -15.50
C GLN A 145 -29.16 7.11 -15.86
N GLU A 146 -28.27 6.73 -14.94
CA GLU A 146 -27.29 5.65 -15.11
C GLU A 146 -27.97 4.28 -15.29
N LEU A 147 -28.95 3.94 -14.45
CA LEU A 147 -29.76 2.72 -14.58
C LEU A 147 -30.45 2.62 -15.95
N ASN A 148 -30.95 3.74 -16.48
CA ASN A 148 -31.53 3.79 -17.81
C ASN A 148 -30.49 3.54 -18.91
N LEU A 149 -29.25 4.02 -18.72
CA LEU A 149 -28.14 3.76 -19.64
C LEU A 149 -27.71 2.30 -19.59
N HIS A 150 -27.60 1.70 -18.40
CA HIS A 150 -27.34 0.27 -18.23
C HIS A 150 -28.41 -0.54 -18.96
N SER A 151 -29.68 -0.28 -18.70
CA SER A 151 -30.80 -0.92 -19.38
C SER A 151 -30.73 -0.81 -20.92
N SER A 152 -30.24 0.32 -21.45
CA SER A 152 -30.07 0.49 -22.90
C SER A 152 -28.92 -0.35 -23.47
N VAL A 153 -27.79 -0.42 -22.77
CA VAL A 153 -26.63 -1.25 -23.13
C VAL A 153 -26.97 -2.74 -23.03
N LEU A 154 -27.68 -3.13 -21.97
CA LEU A 154 -28.12 -4.49 -21.74
C LEU A 154 -29.05 -4.96 -22.87
N LYS A 155 -29.97 -4.10 -23.33
CA LYS A 155 -30.80 -4.38 -24.52
C LYS A 155 -29.98 -4.60 -25.80
N GLU A 156 -28.88 -3.87 -25.99
CA GLU A 156 -27.97 -4.09 -27.13
C GLU A 156 -27.28 -5.46 -27.07
N TRP A 157 -27.20 -6.09 -25.90
CA TRP A 157 -26.65 -7.45 -25.71
C TRP A 157 -27.67 -8.57 -25.94
N GLY A 158 -28.94 -8.22 -26.21
CA GLY A 158 -30.00 -9.19 -26.54
C GLY A 158 -30.62 -9.93 -25.36
N VAL A 159 -30.20 -9.62 -24.12
CA VAL A 159 -30.68 -10.22 -22.86
C VAL A 159 -30.58 -9.19 -21.73
N ASP A 160 -31.47 -9.29 -20.74
CA ASP A 160 -31.44 -8.43 -19.54
C ASP A 160 -30.74 -9.20 -18.40
N PRO A 161 -29.41 -9.03 -18.22
CA PRO A 161 -28.68 -9.82 -17.24
C PRO A 161 -29.10 -9.55 -15.81
N THR A 162 -29.84 -8.48 -15.49
CA THR A 162 -30.39 -8.31 -14.13
C THR A 162 -31.50 -9.32 -13.80
N LYS A 163 -32.20 -9.83 -14.82
CA LYS A 163 -33.22 -10.87 -14.68
C LYS A 163 -32.64 -12.28 -14.67
N GLU A 164 -31.45 -12.45 -15.23
CA GLU A 164 -30.77 -13.74 -15.35
C GLU A 164 -29.74 -13.96 -14.25
N ILE A 165 -29.15 -12.87 -13.74
CA ILE A 165 -28.09 -12.88 -12.75
C ILE A 165 -28.66 -12.29 -11.45
N PRO A 166 -28.95 -13.13 -10.43
CA PRO A 166 -29.39 -12.65 -9.12
C PRO A 166 -28.26 -11.90 -8.41
N PRO A 167 -28.59 -11.04 -7.43
CA PRO A 167 -27.58 -10.35 -6.64
C PRO A 167 -26.69 -11.36 -5.90
N SER A 168 -25.38 -11.12 -5.94
CA SER A 168 -24.40 -11.91 -5.19
C SER A 168 -24.53 -11.66 -3.68
N ALA A 169 -23.94 -12.53 -2.86
CA ALA A 169 -23.92 -12.32 -1.41
C ALA A 169 -23.27 -10.98 -1.01
N ALA A 170 -22.19 -10.58 -1.70
CA ALA A 170 -21.52 -9.32 -1.47
C ALA A 170 -22.42 -8.12 -1.84
N THR A 171 -23.11 -8.22 -2.98
CA THR A 171 -24.06 -7.20 -3.45
C THR A 171 -25.23 -7.06 -2.47
N THR A 172 -25.87 -8.16 -2.08
CA THR A 172 -26.96 -8.15 -1.10
C THR A 172 -26.53 -7.55 0.23
N LYS A 173 -25.37 -7.97 0.75
CA LYS A 173 -24.81 -7.45 2.00
C LYS A 173 -24.61 -5.93 1.95
N TYR A 174 -24.11 -5.41 0.84
CA TYR A 174 -23.93 -3.97 0.69
C TYR A 174 -25.26 -3.24 0.55
N THR A 175 -26.18 -3.73 -0.30
CA THR A 175 -27.49 -3.10 -0.44
C THR A 175 -28.30 -3.12 0.86
N ASP A 176 -28.22 -4.19 1.64
CA ASP A 176 -28.90 -4.32 2.93
C ASP A 176 -28.32 -3.34 3.96
N PHE A 177 -26.99 -3.22 4.03
CA PHE A 177 -26.32 -2.23 4.88
C PHE A 177 -26.79 -0.80 4.56
N LEU A 178 -26.83 -0.45 3.27
CA LEU A 178 -27.21 0.89 2.85
C LEU A 178 -28.68 1.18 3.16
N LEU A 179 -29.59 0.26 2.82
CA LEU A 179 -31.02 0.42 3.06
C LEU A 179 -31.35 0.40 4.56
N ALA A 180 -30.64 -0.38 5.37
CA ALA A 180 -30.76 -0.34 6.82
C ALA A 180 -30.33 1.01 7.39
N THR A 181 -29.20 1.54 6.93
CA THR A 181 -28.70 2.88 7.32
C THR A 181 -29.72 3.95 6.96
N ALA A 182 -30.25 3.93 5.73
CA ALA A 182 -31.27 4.86 5.26
C ALA A 182 -32.60 4.74 6.02
N ALA A 183 -32.93 3.55 6.52
CA ALA A 183 -34.07 3.31 7.39
C ALA A 183 -33.84 3.75 8.85
N GLY A 184 -32.68 4.34 9.17
CA GLY A 184 -32.30 4.75 10.52
C GLY A 184 -31.84 3.62 11.44
N LYS A 185 -31.60 2.41 10.91
CA LYS A 185 -31.09 1.26 11.69
C LYS A 185 -29.57 1.34 11.80
N VAL A 186 -29.08 2.24 12.66
CA VAL A 186 -27.65 2.49 12.86
C VAL A 186 -27.24 2.15 14.29
N ASP A 187 -26.29 1.23 14.44
CA ASP A 187 -25.75 0.83 15.74
C ASP A 187 -25.14 2.02 16.49
N GLY A 188 -25.51 2.16 17.77
CA GLY A 188 -25.07 3.28 18.61
C GLY A 188 -26.07 4.45 18.69
N THR A 189 -27.12 4.44 17.86
CA THR A 189 -28.29 5.29 18.13
C THR A 189 -29.13 4.66 19.23
N LYS A 190 -29.44 5.41 20.30
CA LYS A 190 -30.43 4.96 21.29
C LYS A 190 -31.78 4.90 20.57
N GLY A 191 -32.26 3.69 20.28
CA GLY A 191 -33.55 3.48 19.65
C GLY A 191 -34.66 4.21 20.41
N SER A 192 -35.06 5.37 19.92
CA SER A 192 -36.28 6.03 20.34
C SER A 192 -37.39 5.55 19.41
N ASP A 193 -38.13 4.55 19.87
CA ASP A 193 -39.49 4.22 19.39
C ASP A 193 -40.50 5.39 19.65
N LYS A 194 -40.01 6.64 19.73
CA LYS A 194 -40.75 7.84 20.11
C LYS A 194 -40.36 9.00 19.21
N MET A 195 -41.39 9.59 18.58
CA MET A 195 -41.42 10.84 17.81
C MET A 195 -40.09 11.27 17.19
N VAL A 196 -39.90 10.91 15.92
CA VAL A 196 -38.79 11.40 15.10
C VAL A 196 -38.91 12.92 14.96
N THR A 197 -38.09 13.65 15.69
CA THR A 197 -37.94 15.10 15.54
C THR A 197 -37.32 15.41 14.17
N PRO A 198 -37.54 16.61 13.60
CA PRO A 198 -36.85 17.02 12.37
C PRO A 198 -35.33 16.86 12.48
N PHE A 199 -34.76 17.17 13.65
CA PHE A 199 -33.35 16.95 13.94
C PHE A 199 -32.92 15.48 13.83
N GLU A 200 -33.70 14.53 14.36
CA GLU A 200 -33.41 13.10 14.21
C GLU A 200 -33.52 12.61 12.76
N LYS A 201 -34.41 13.19 11.96
CA LYS A 201 -34.48 12.92 10.52
C LYS A 201 -33.22 13.40 9.81
N THR A 202 -32.80 14.64 10.02
CA THR A 202 -31.58 15.19 9.38
C THR A 202 -30.35 14.37 9.69
N LYS A 203 -30.27 13.78 10.90
CA LYS A 203 -29.20 12.82 11.25
C LYS A 203 -29.21 11.56 10.40
N ILE A 204 -30.38 10.99 10.11
CA ILE A 204 -30.50 9.84 9.21
C ILE A 204 -30.05 10.22 7.80
N ALA A 205 -30.38 11.41 7.32
CA ALA A 205 -29.86 11.91 6.05
C ALA A 205 -28.33 12.00 6.06
N ALA A 206 -27.73 12.56 7.12
CA ALA A 206 -26.28 12.64 7.30
C ALA A 206 -25.60 11.25 7.32
N TYR A 207 -26.17 10.28 8.05
CA TYR A 207 -25.67 8.90 8.10
C TYR A 207 -25.77 8.20 6.75
N THR A 208 -26.87 8.40 6.03
CA THR A 208 -27.09 7.82 4.71
C THR A 208 -26.11 8.40 3.71
N VAL A 209 -25.98 9.73 3.65
CA VAL A 209 -24.99 10.41 2.80
C VAL A 209 -23.58 9.92 3.15
N GLY A 210 -23.22 9.85 4.44
CA GLY A 210 -21.93 9.33 4.89
C GLY A 210 -21.63 7.89 4.48
N ALA A 211 -22.65 7.02 4.38
CA ALA A 211 -22.52 5.66 3.88
C ALA A 211 -22.45 5.57 2.34
N MET A 212 -22.93 6.59 1.62
CA MET A 212 -22.96 6.64 0.14
C MET A 212 -21.76 7.36 -0.47
N THR A 213 -21.22 8.39 0.19
CA THR A 213 -20.04 9.14 -0.25
C THR A 213 -18.83 8.27 -0.65
N PRO A 214 -18.48 7.18 0.06
CA PRO A 214 -17.30 6.39 -0.26
C PRO A 214 -17.33 5.76 -1.64
N CYS A 215 -18.52 5.31 -2.10
CA CYS A 215 -18.71 4.77 -3.44
C CYS A 215 -18.29 5.80 -4.49
N MET A 216 -18.86 7.01 -4.44
CA MET A 216 -18.56 8.08 -5.39
C MET A 216 -17.07 8.43 -5.38
N ARG A 217 -16.50 8.63 -4.20
CA ARG A 217 -15.09 9.03 -4.06
C ARG A 217 -14.12 7.93 -4.50
N LEU A 218 -14.38 6.66 -4.17
CA LEU A 218 -13.54 5.53 -4.58
C LEU A 218 -13.54 5.36 -6.11
N TYR A 219 -14.70 5.42 -6.75
CA TYR A 219 -14.77 5.33 -8.21
C TYR A 219 -14.05 6.49 -8.90
N ALA A 220 -14.21 7.73 -8.41
CA ALA A 220 -13.48 8.89 -8.92
C ALA A 220 -11.95 8.72 -8.79
N TYR A 221 -11.51 8.21 -7.64
CA TYR A 221 -10.11 7.88 -7.38
C TYR A 221 -9.59 6.80 -8.35
N LEU A 222 -10.26 5.66 -8.45
CA LEU A 222 -9.86 4.57 -9.34
C LEU A 222 -9.86 4.99 -10.81
N GLY A 223 -10.87 5.75 -11.25
CA GLY A 223 -10.93 6.28 -12.62
C GLY A 223 -9.66 7.07 -12.96
N LYS A 224 -9.24 7.98 -12.08
CA LYS A 224 -8.02 8.79 -12.25
C LYS A 224 -6.76 7.93 -12.27
N GLU A 225 -6.62 6.97 -11.34
CA GLU A 225 -5.47 6.07 -11.28
C GLU A 225 -5.32 5.24 -12.57
N LEU A 226 -6.44 4.83 -13.18
CA LEU A 226 -6.45 3.99 -14.37
C LEU A 226 -6.21 4.74 -15.69
N MET A 227 -6.28 6.09 -15.70
CA MET A 227 -6.09 6.90 -16.92
C MET A 227 -4.73 6.70 -17.59
N VAL A 228 -3.69 6.36 -16.82
CA VAL A 228 -2.34 6.15 -17.36
C VAL A 228 -2.29 5.00 -18.38
N PHE A 229 -3.16 3.99 -18.23
CA PHE A 229 -3.20 2.82 -19.11
C PHE A 229 -3.92 3.10 -20.44
N LEU A 230 -4.84 4.07 -20.48
CA LEU A 230 -5.48 4.49 -21.73
C LEU A 230 -4.55 5.20 -22.68
N LYS A 231 -3.52 5.86 -22.16
CA LYS A 231 -2.49 6.51 -22.98
C LYS A 231 -1.61 5.51 -23.71
N GLN A 232 -1.58 4.26 -23.24
CA GLN A 232 -0.77 3.19 -23.79
C GLN A 232 -1.52 2.38 -24.87
N ASP A 233 -2.86 2.41 -24.84
CA ASP A 233 -3.72 1.73 -25.82
C ASP A 233 -4.97 2.57 -26.15
N GLU A 234 -4.98 3.17 -27.34
CA GLU A 234 -6.12 3.97 -27.79
C GLU A 234 -7.41 3.15 -27.99
N ASN A 235 -7.28 1.84 -28.23
CA ASN A 235 -8.38 0.89 -28.48
C ASN A 235 -8.78 0.08 -27.24
N HIS A 236 -8.33 0.51 -26.05
CA HIS A 236 -8.58 -0.19 -24.79
C HIS A 236 -10.07 -0.54 -24.60
N PRO A 237 -10.44 -1.83 -24.42
CA PRO A 237 -11.86 -2.26 -24.40
C PRO A 237 -12.71 -1.57 -23.33
N TYR A 238 -12.08 -1.23 -22.20
CA TYR A 238 -12.73 -0.58 -21.06
C TYR A 238 -12.46 0.93 -20.97
N LYS A 239 -11.92 1.55 -22.03
CA LYS A 239 -11.59 2.99 -22.11
C LYS A 239 -12.69 3.89 -21.59
N LYS A 240 -13.91 3.48 -21.89
CA LYS A 240 -15.10 4.24 -21.57
C LYS A 240 -15.43 4.26 -20.09
N TRP A 241 -15.39 3.09 -19.43
CA TRP A 241 -15.61 2.98 -17.99
C TRP A 241 -14.60 3.88 -17.27
N ILE A 242 -13.33 3.77 -17.65
CA ILE A 242 -12.24 4.58 -17.09
C ILE A 242 -12.48 6.08 -17.32
N ASN A 243 -12.77 6.50 -18.56
CA ASN A 243 -13.04 7.90 -18.88
C ASN A 243 -14.25 8.48 -18.14
N THR A 244 -15.28 7.68 -17.88
CA THR A 244 -16.47 8.13 -17.14
C THR A 244 -16.08 8.54 -15.72
N TYR A 245 -15.45 7.62 -14.97
CA TYR A 245 -15.10 7.87 -13.57
C TYR A 245 -13.91 8.83 -13.40
N ALA A 246 -13.06 8.96 -14.42
CA ALA A 246 -11.99 9.96 -14.45
C ALA A 246 -12.47 11.37 -14.90
N SER A 247 -13.72 11.53 -15.33
CA SER A 247 -14.21 12.79 -15.90
C SER A 247 -14.38 13.89 -14.85
N SER A 248 -14.21 15.14 -15.27
CA SER A 248 -14.48 16.31 -14.41
C SER A 248 -15.92 16.33 -13.91
N ASP A 249 -16.89 16.01 -14.76
CA ASP A 249 -18.29 15.99 -14.34
C ASP A 249 -18.57 14.92 -13.25
N PHE A 250 -17.88 13.78 -13.26
CA PHE A 250 -18.03 12.76 -12.20
C PHE A 250 -17.36 13.24 -10.89
N GLU A 251 -16.20 13.89 -11.00
CA GLU A 251 -15.56 14.56 -9.87
C GLU A 251 -16.46 15.66 -9.28
N ASP A 252 -17.11 16.48 -10.10
CA ASP A 252 -18.02 17.53 -9.65
C ASP A 252 -19.20 16.94 -8.85
N THR A 253 -19.73 15.80 -9.30
CA THR A 253 -20.81 15.07 -8.60
C THR A 253 -20.30 14.48 -7.28
N THR A 254 -19.06 14.00 -7.26
CA THR A 254 -18.39 13.49 -6.05
C THR A 254 -18.16 14.61 -5.03
N LEU A 255 -17.72 15.79 -5.48
CA LEU A 255 -17.56 16.96 -4.62
C LEU A 255 -18.91 17.44 -4.06
N GLN A 256 -19.98 17.40 -4.86
CA GLN A 256 -21.33 17.76 -4.37
C GLN A 256 -21.80 16.90 -3.20
N ILE A 257 -21.61 15.58 -3.25
CA ILE A 257 -21.98 14.73 -2.11
C ILE A 257 -21.06 14.92 -0.90
N GLU A 258 -19.79 15.25 -1.10
CA GLU A 258 -18.87 15.56 0.00
C GLU A 258 -19.20 16.88 0.67
N GLU A 259 -19.51 17.93 -0.10
CA GLU A 259 -19.97 19.21 0.40
C GLU A 259 -21.28 19.07 1.17
N LEU A 260 -22.21 18.25 0.68
CA LEU A 260 -23.44 17.91 1.39
C LEU A 260 -23.14 17.18 2.71
N LEU A 261 -22.23 16.19 2.70
CA LEU A 261 -21.81 15.49 3.92
C LEU A 261 -21.19 16.46 4.93
N ASP A 262 -20.37 17.38 4.46
CA ASP A 262 -19.73 18.40 5.29
C ASP A 262 -20.77 19.34 5.91
N LYS A 263 -21.75 19.81 5.13
CA LYS A 263 -22.85 20.65 5.61
C LYS A 263 -23.70 19.92 6.66
N LEU A 264 -24.12 18.69 6.37
CA LEU A 264 -24.92 17.87 7.30
C LEU A 264 -24.15 17.49 8.57
N SER A 265 -22.81 17.53 8.53
CA SER A 265 -21.94 17.23 9.67
C SER A 265 -21.76 18.39 10.66
N VAL A 266 -22.09 19.63 10.28
CA VAL A 266 -21.82 20.84 11.11
C VAL A 266 -22.53 20.82 12.46
N SER A 267 -23.76 20.31 12.50
CA SER A 267 -24.60 20.30 13.70
C SER A 267 -24.46 19.03 14.54
N LEU A 268 -23.63 18.08 14.12
CA LEU A 268 -23.45 16.79 14.77
C LEU A 268 -22.46 16.86 15.92
N THR A 269 -22.72 16.06 16.95
CA THR A 269 -21.80 15.84 18.07
C THR A 269 -20.60 14.98 17.64
N GLY A 270 -19.54 14.97 18.46
CA GLY A 270 -18.37 14.11 18.21
C GLY A 270 -18.72 12.61 18.11
N GLU A 271 -19.66 12.14 18.93
CA GLU A 271 -20.15 10.75 18.87
C GLU A 271 -20.88 10.45 17.56
N GLU A 272 -21.71 11.38 17.09
CA GLU A 272 -22.45 11.24 15.82
C GLU A 272 -21.52 11.29 14.59
N LEU A 273 -20.45 12.09 14.64
CA LEU A 273 -19.40 12.10 13.62
C LEU A 273 -18.60 10.80 13.62
N GLU A 274 -18.36 10.19 14.79
CA GLU A 274 -17.71 8.88 14.88
C GLU A 274 -18.57 7.78 14.25
N ILE A 275 -19.90 7.86 14.40
CA ILE A 275 -20.85 6.97 13.72
C ILE A 275 -20.71 7.10 12.20
N ILE A 276 -20.70 8.32 11.66
CA ILE A 276 -20.47 8.54 10.21
C ILE A 276 -19.14 7.93 9.77
N GLY A 277 -18.07 8.16 10.53
CA GLY A 277 -16.76 7.56 10.22
C GLY A 277 -16.80 6.03 10.14
N LYS A 278 -17.54 5.37 11.05
CA LYS A 278 -17.75 3.91 11.02
C LYS A 278 -18.58 3.45 9.83
N LEU A 279 -19.64 4.17 9.47
CA LEU A 279 -20.47 3.89 8.29
C LEU A 279 -19.65 4.05 7.00
N TYR A 280 -18.88 5.12 6.89
CA TYR A 280 -17.97 5.39 5.77
C TYR A 280 -16.94 4.26 5.61
N GLN A 281 -16.30 3.85 6.70
CA GLN A 281 -15.34 2.73 6.72
C GLN A 281 -16.01 1.41 6.32
N GLN A 282 -17.23 1.16 6.79
CA GLN A 282 -17.95 -0.07 6.49
C GLN A 282 -18.33 -0.12 5.00
N ALA A 283 -18.79 0.98 4.42
CA ALA A 283 -19.03 1.11 2.99
C ALA A 283 -17.74 0.86 2.17
N MET A 284 -16.59 1.43 2.56
CA MET A 284 -15.31 1.14 1.89
C MET A 284 -14.94 -0.35 1.92
N LYS A 285 -15.19 -1.06 3.02
CA LYS A 285 -14.97 -2.51 3.09
C LYS A 285 -15.91 -3.28 2.16
N LEU A 286 -17.17 -2.87 2.08
CA LEU A 286 -18.18 -3.48 1.23
C LEU A 286 -17.89 -3.23 -0.26
N GLU A 287 -17.32 -2.08 -0.63
CA GLU A 287 -16.79 -1.82 -1.97
C GLU A 287 -15.67 -2.80 -2.33
N VAL A 288 -14.70 -2.99 -1.44
CA VAL A 288 -13.62 -3.97 -1.63
C VAL A 288 -14.20 -5.38 -1.82
N GLU A 289 -15.19 -5.76 -1.01
CA GLU A 289 -15.88 -7.06 -1.10
C GLU A 289 -16.64 -7.19 -2.43
N PHE A 290 -17.31 -6.12 -2.88
CA PHE A 290 -18.00 -6.07 -4.17
C PHE A 290 -17.04 -6.32 -5.34
N PHE A 291 -15.89 -5.63 -5.40
CA PHE A 291 -14.86 -5.88 -6.42
C PHE A 291 -14.20 -7.26 -6.28
N SER A 292 -13.97 -7.73 -5.04
CA SER A 292 -13.34 -9.04 -4.78
C SER A 292 -14.24 -10.21 -5.16
N SER A 293 -15.57 -10.04 -5.07
CA SER A 293 -16.57 -11.08 -5.35
C SER A 293 -16.79 -11.37 -6.84
N GLN A 294 -16.20 -10.56 -7.74
CA GLN A 294 -16.36 -10.76 -9.17
C GLN A 294 -15.76 -12.10 -9.61
N LEU A 295 -16.54 -12.86 -10.39
CA LEU A 295 -16.16 -14.21 -10.82
C LEU A 295 -15.09 -14.15 -11.91
N ILE A 296 -13.83 -14.31 -11.50
CA ILE A 296 -12.67 -14.25 -12.38
C ILE A 296 -12.23 -15.68 -12.71
N ASP A 297 -12.49 -16.10 -13.95
CA ASP A 297 -12.20 -17.44 -14.50
C ASP A 297 -10.93 -17.46 -15.38
N GLN A 298 -10.16 -16.37 -15.39
CA GLN A 298 -8.93 -16.19 -16.16
C GLN A 298 -7.69 -16.18 -15.24
N PRO A 299 -6.49 -16.46 -15.77
CA PRO A 299 -5.24 -16.27 -15.04
C PRO A 299 -5.06 -14.80 -14.61
N VAL A 300 -4.59 -14.60 -13.37
CA VAL A 300 -4.43 -13.26 -12.78
C VAL A 300 -3.17 -13.14 -11.94
N VAL A 301 -2.38 -12.10 -12.14
CA VAL A 301 -1.07 -11.93 -11.46
C VAL A 301 -1.17 -11.59 -9.96
N ALA A 302 -2.36 -11.29 -9.46
CA ALA A 302 -2.61 -11.01 -8.06
C ALA A 302 -4.03 -11.46 -7.63
N PRO A 303 -4.23 -11.81 -6.35
CA PRO A 303 -3.18 -11.93 -5.33
C PRO A 303 -2.31 -13.18 -5.52
N LEU A 304 -1.06 -13.12 -5.04
CA LEU A 304 -0.13 -14.26 -5.13
C LEU A 304 -0.65 -15.50 -4.39
N SER A 305 -1.42 -15.31 -3.32
CA SER A 305 -2.06 -16.37 -2.55
C SER A 305 -2.99 -17.27 -3.38
N ARG A 306 -3.55 -16.78 -4.49
CA ARG A 306 -4.37 -17.61 -5.41
C ARG A 306 -3.53 -18.62 -6.19
N TYR A 307 -2.22 -18.38 -6.32
CA TYR A 307 -1.29 -19.34 -6.92
C TYR A 307 -0.79 -20.39 -5.94
N CYS A 308 -1.16 -20.29 -4.65
CA CYS A 308 -0.89 -21.33 -3.65
C CYS A 308 -1.85 -22.52 -3.85
N ASP A 309 -1.81 -23.15 -5.04
CA ASP A 309 -2.08 -24.59 -5.18
C ASP A 309 -1.08 -25.31 -4.24
N PRO A 310 -1.45 -26.41 -3.55
CA PRO A 310 -0.49 -27.22 -2.78
C PRO A 310 0.80 -27.60 -3.55
N LYS A 311 0.82 -27.47 -4.89
CA LYS A 311 2.00 -27.64 -5.74
C LYS A 311 3.04 -26.51 -5.69
N TYR A 312 2.69 -25.28 -5.32
CA TYR A 312 3.61 -24.13 -5.35
C TYR A 312 3.94 -23.65 -3.93
N LYS A 313 5.22 -23.40 -3.66
CA LYS A 313 5.69 -22.80 -2.40
C LYS A 313 5.94 -21.30 -2.57
N LEU A 314 5.44 -20.48 -1.66
CA LEU A 314 5.70 -19.03 -1.63
C LEU A 314 6.69 -18.70 -0.52
N LEU A 315 7.85 -18.15 -0.86
CA LEU A 315 8.85 -17.69 0.11
C LEU A 315 8.78 -16.17 0.22
N ILE A 316 8.47 -15.66 1.40
CA ILE A 316 8.44 -14.21 1.66
C ILE A 316 9.64 -13.86 2.53
N PHE A 317 10.45 -12.94 2.04
CA PHE A 317 11.56 -12.37 2.75
C PHE A 317 11.28 -10.88 3.01
N SER A 318 11.65 -10.42 4.20
CA SER A 318 11.58 -9.00 4.53
C SER A 318 12.82 -8.57 5.27
N ASP A 319 13.32 -7.38 4.94
CA ASP A 319 14.13 -6.62 5.88
C ASP A 319 13.29 -6.16 7.08
N PHE A 320 13.96 -5.77 8.16
CA PHE A 320 13.31 -5.28 9.38
C PHE A 320 13.39 -3.76 9.53
N ASP A 321 14.58 -3.18 9.42
CA ASP A 321 14.85 -1.80 9.81
C ASP A 321 14.34 -0.82 8.75
N LEU A 322 13.46 0.11 9.15
CA LEU A 322 12.78 1.07 8.25
C LEU A 322 11.83 0.42 7.21
N THR A 323 12.06 -0.84 6.84
CA THR A 323 11.15 -1.70 6.08
C THR A 323 9.92 -2.10 6.91
N CYS A 324 10.12 -2.73 8.08
CA CYS A 324 9.05 -3.09 9.00
C CYS A 324 8.83 -2.04 10.09
N THR A 325 9.89 -1.36 10.53
CA THR A 325 9.89 -0.39 11.63
C THR A 325 9.80 1.05 11.13
N ILE A 326 9.35 1.99 11.97
CA ILE A 326 9.40 3.43 11.64
C ILE A 326 10.75 4.05 12.07
N VAL A 327 11.43 3.39 13.02
CA VAL A 327 12.69 3.85 13.61
C VAL A 327 13.73 2.75 13.49
N ASP A 328 14.97 3.15 13.22
CA ASP A 328 16.13 2.26 13.11
C ASP A 328 16.42 1.53 14.43
N SER A 329 16.61 0.21 14.38
CA SER A 329 16.87 -0.59 15.58
C SER A 329 18.18 -0.25 16.29
N SER A 330 19.21 0.20 15.57
CA SER A 330 20.49 0.58 16.17
C SER A 330 20.35 1.80 17.08
N ALA A 331 19.54 2.77 16.68
CA ALA A 331 19.22 3.94 17.50
C ALA A 331 18.42 3.57 18.76
N ILE A 332 17.49 2.62 18.63
CA ILE A 332 16.72 2.09 19.77
C ILE A 332 17.66 1.38 20.75
N LEU A 333 18.51 0.48 20.27
CA LEU A 333 19.47 -0.25 21.11
C LEU A 333 20.46 0.69 21.81
N ALA A 334 20.96 1.71 21.12
CA ALA A 334 21.81 2.71 21.74
C ALA A 334 21.09 3.50 22.85
N GLU A 335 19.83 3.88 22.65
CA GLU A 335 19.05 4.58 23.68
C GLU A 335 18.78 3.68 24.89
N ILE A 336 18.50 2.37 24.67
CA ILE A 336 18.38 1.39 25.76
C ILE A 336 19.69 1.32 26.55
N ALA A 337 20.84 1.24 25.89
CA ALA A 337 22.13 1.22 26.58
C ALA A 337 22.34 2.45 27.46
N ILE A 338 22.01 3.64 26.95
CA ILE A 338 22.11 4.89 27.71
C ILE A 338 21.18 4.86 28.94
N LEU A 339 19.95 4.37 28.81
CA LEU A 339 18.96 4.31 29.89
C LEU A 339 19.29 3.22 30.93
N SER A 340 19.70 2.02 30.51
CA SER A 340 20.10 0.93 31.41
C SER A 340 21.30 1.36 32.27
N PHE A 341 22.25 2.10 31.70
CA PHE A 341 23.38 2.67 32.45
C PHE A 341 22.93 3.69 33.52
N GLN A 342 21.94 4.54 33.22
CA GLN A 342 21.37 5.47 34.21
C GLN A 342 20.68 4.74 35.36
N LYS A 343 19.96 3.66 35.05
CA LYS A 343 19.19 2.88 36.04
C LYS A 343 20.09 2.06 36.98
N ALA A 344 21.15 1.43 36.47
CA ALA A 344 22.11 0.67 37.27
C ALA A 344 22.84 1.55 38.31
N ASN A 345 23.04 2.82 37.99
CA ASN A 345 23.72 3.77 38.89
C ASN A 345 22.76 4.46 39.88
N GLN A 346 21.44 4.48 39.63
CA GLN A 346 20.43 5.01 40.56
C GLN A 346 20.19 4.11 41.79
N SER A 347 20.57 2.83 41.73
CA SER A 347 20.55 1.94 42.90
C SER A 347 21.74 2.14 43.86
N GLY A 348 22.67 3.05 43.55
CA GLY A 348 23.75 3.51 44.42
C GLY A 348 23.55 4.99 44.84
N ILE A 349 24.15 5.39 45.97
CA ILE A 349 24.02 6.75 46.52
C ILE A 349 24.54 7.81 45.52
N ASP A 350 23.59 8.62 45.04
CA ASP A 350 23.63 9.88 44.27
C ASP A 350 25.02 10.50 44.01
N ASN A 351 25.46 10.65 42.74
CA ASN A 351 26.67 11.44 42.42
C ASN A 351 26.72 11.99 40.97
N ASN A 352 27.14 13.25 40.81
CA ASN A 352 27.41 13.95 39.54
C ASN A 352 28.30 13.19 38.53
N LEU A 353 29.06 12.19 39.00
CA LEU A 353 29.92 11.32 38.19
C LEU A 353 29.11 10.40 37.25
N ASP A 354 27.91 9.98 37.65
CA ASP A 354 27.08 9.05 36.88
C ASP A 354 26.35 9.76 35.73
N ARG A 355 26.02 11.05 35.92
CA ARG A 355 25.54 11.93 34.84
C ARG A 355 26.63 12.22 33.82
N ALA A 356 27.88 12.40 34.25
CA ALA A 356 29.02 12.60 33.36
C ALA A 356 29.25 11.36 32.47
N LYS A 357 29.28 10.15 33.05
CA LYS A 357 29.47 8.89 32.30
C LYS A 357 28.31 8.52 31.36
N SER A 358 27.06 8.82 31.74
CA SER A 358 25.91 8.68 30.82
C SER A 358 25.98 9.70 29.67
N GLY A 359 26.46 10.93 29.97
CA GLY A 359 26.81 11.92 28.96
C GLY A 359 27.90 11.44 28.01
N ASP A 360 28.90 10.72 28.53
CA ASP A 360 30.00 10.15 27.73
C ASP A 360 29.49 9.06 26.77
N LEU A 361 28.57 8.18 27.20
CA LEU A 361 27.94 7.18 26.33
C LEU A 361 27.11 7.82 25.21
N ARG A 362 26.26 8.81 25.54
CA ARG A 362 25.47 9.54 24.53
C ARG A 362 26.37 10.30 23.56
N SER A 363 27.43 10.93 24.06
CA SER A 363 28.45 11.59 23.22
C SER A 363 29.15 10.59 22.29
N SER A 364 29.54 9.43 22.81
CA SER A 364 30.17 8.35 22.04
C SER A 364 29.26 7.84 20.94
N TRP A 365 27.98 7.57 21.24
CA TRP A 365 26.99 7.19 20.23
C TRP A 365 26.81 8.27 19.16
N ASN A 366 26.66 9.53 19.56
CA ASN A 366 26.50 10.64 18.61
C ASN A 366 27.73 10.78 17.69
N MET A 367 28.93 10.56 18.23
CA MET A 367 30.17 10.59 17.44
C MET A 367 30.22 9.43 16.44
N LEU A 368 29.90 8.20 16.87
CA LEU A 368 29.84 7.02 16.00
C LEU A 368 28.79 7.17 14.89
N SER A 369 27.59 7.61 15.25
CA SER A 369 26.49 7.85 14.30
C SER A 369 26.87 8.92 13.28
N LYS A 370 27.46 10.03 13.72
CA LYS A 370 27.94 11.09 12.80
C LYS A 370 29.03 10.56 11.87
N GLN A 371 30.02 9.84 12.41
CA GLN A 371 31.09 9.26 11.62
C GLN A 371 30.55 8.27 10.59
N TYR A 372 29.60 7.42 10.98
CA TYR A 372 28.92 6.50 10.08
C TYR A 372 28.27 7.23 8.91
N MET A 373 27.49 8.28 9.16
CA MET A 373 26.82 9.04 8.10
C MET A 373 27.81 9.71 7.13
N GLU A 374 28.91 10.27 7.64
CA GLU A 374 29.94 10.92 6.82
C GLU A 374 30.72 9.93 5.96
N GLU A 375 31.03 8.74 6.50
CA GLU A 375 31.73 7.68 5.77
C GLU A 375 30.82 6.93 4.81
N TYR A 376 29.54 6.77 5.14
CA TYR A 376 28.55 6.09 4.30
C TYR A 376 28.39 6.80 2.95
N GLU A 377 28.30 8.14 2.93
CA GLU A 377 28.22 8.87 1.65
C GLU A 377 29.49 8.68 0.79
N LYS A 378 30.67 8.68 1.41
CA LYS A 378 31.93 8.38 0.69
C LYS A 378 31.97 6.94 0.19
N CYS A 379 31.41 6.00 0.96
CA CYS A 379 31.28 4.61 0.55
C CYS A 379 30.36 4.50 -0.66
N MET A 380 29.23 5.21 -0.67
CA MET A 380 28.31 5.26 -1.81
C MET A 380 29.02 5.79 -3.05
N GLU A 381 29.80 6.88 -2.95
CA GLU A 381 30.56 7.41 -4.09
C GLU A 381 31.58 6.41 -4.65
N ARG A 382 32.30 5.69 -3.79
CA ARG A 382 33.29 4.67 -4.19
C ARG A 382 32.68 3.43 -4.84
N LEU A 383 31.45 3.12 -4.47
CA LEU A 383 30.70 1.96 -4.98
C LEU A 383 30.26 2.18 -6.43
N LEU A 384 29.95 3.41 -6.82
CA LEU A 384 29.37 3.71 -8.13
C LEU A 384 30.41 3.59 -9.25
N PRO A 385 30.10 2.87 -10.35
CA PRO A 385 30.93 2.92 -11.55
C PRO A 385 30.85 4.31 -12.19
N PRO A 386 31.84 4.70 -13.00
CA PRO A 386 31.89 6.04 -13.60
C PRO A 386 30.76 6.30 -14.62
N GLU A 387 30.25 5.26 -15.27
CA GLU A 387 29.18 5.35 -16.27
C GLU A 387 27.93 4.58 -15.81
N GLU A 388 26.77 5.15 -16.09
CA GLU A 388 25.47 4.52 -15.85
C GLU A 388 25.25 3.35 -16.84
N SER A 389 24.88 2.18 -16.32
CA SER A 389 24.59 1.02 -17.16
C SER A 389 23.20 1.11 -17.79
N LYS A 390 23.09 0.73 -19.07
CA LYS A 390 21.82 0.72 -19.82
C LYS A 390 20.91 -0.47 -19.45
N SER A 391 21.49 -1.52 -18.90
CA SER A 391 20.80 -2.75 -18.47
C SER A 391 21.41 -3.25 -17.18
N LEU A 392 20.72 -4.13 -16.45
CA LEU A 392 21.21 -4.69 -15.20
C LEU A 392 22.63 -5.27 -15.37
N ASP A 393 23.60 -4.69 -14.68
CA ASP A 393 24.96 -5.22 -14.54
C ASP A 393 25.14 -5.78 -13.12
N TYR A 394 24.59 -6.98 -12.92
CA TYR A 394 24.54 -7.62 -11.61
C TYR A 394 25.94 -7.88 -11.05
N ASP A 395 26.88 -8.33 -11.88
CA ASP A 395 28.24 -8.67 -11.43
C ASP A 395 29.03 -7.43 -10.98
N LYS A 396 28.89 -6.29 -11.68
CA LYS A 396 29.49 -5.04 -11.20
C LYS A 396 28.81 -4.52 -9.95
N LEU A 397 27.47 -4.63 -9.84
CA LEU A 397 26.75 -4.25 -8.62
C LEU A 397 27.25 -5.08 -7.41
N TYR A 398 27.37 -6.40 -7.60
CA TYR A 398 27.88 -7.30 -6.57
C TYR A 398 29.27 -6.88 -6.10
N LYS A 399 30.21 -6.66 -7.03
CA LYS A 399 31.56 -6.15 -6.72
C LYS A 399 31.55 -4.78 -6.06
N GLY A 400 30.67 -3.87 -6.49
CA GLY A 400 30.51 -2.57 -5.87
C GLY A 400 30.07 -2.69 -4.40
N LEU A 401 29.14 -3.60 -4.12
CA LEU A 401 28.63 -3.85 -2.77
C LEU A 401 29.62 -4.56 -1.85
N GLU A 402 30.72 -5.12 -2.35
CA GLU A 402 31.86 -5.55 -1.51
C GLU A 402 32.45 -4.35 -0.74
N VAL A 403 32.47 -3.15 -1.35
CA VAL A 403 32.92 -1.92 -0.69
C VAL A 403 32.00 -1.58 0.49
N LEU A 404 30.68 -1.70 0.30
CA LEU A 404 29.70 -1.50 1.36
C LEU A 404 29.84 -2.58 2.44
N ALA A 405 30.03 -3.84 2.06
CA ALA A 405 30.19 -4.93 3.01
C ALA A 405 31.38 -4.73 3.96
N GLU A 406 32.53 -4.29 3.43
CA GLU A 406 33.70 -4.00 4.27
C GLU A 406 33.48 -2.76 5.15
N PHE A 407 32.79 -1.74 4.64
CA PHE A 407 32.39 -0.59 5.45
C PHE A 407 31.49 -0.98 6.63
N GLU A 408 30.44 -1.79 6.40
CA GLU A 408 29.52 -2.23 7.47
C GLU A 408 30.23 -3.05 8.54
N LYS A 409 31.13 -3.96 8.14
CA LYS A 409 31.92 -4.76 9.09
C LYS A 409 32.82 -3.88 9.96
N LEU A 410 33.46 -2.87 9.38
CA LEU A 410 34.29 -1.91 10.12
C LEU A 410 33.44 -1.03 11.05
N ALA A 411 32.28 -0.57 10.59
CA ALA A 411 31.34 0.20 11.40
C ALA A 411 30.89 -0.59 12.63
N ASN A 412 30.50 -1.85 12.44
CA ASN A 412 30.14 -2.76 13.52
C ASN A 412 31.30 -2.98 14.52
N SER A 413 32.54 -3.17 14.03
CA SER A 413 33.69 -3.28 14.93
C SER A 413 33.91 -2.02 15.77
N ARG A 414 33.77 -0.82 15.20
CA ARG A 414 33.88 0.42 15.99
C ARG A 414 32.82 0.54 17.08
N VAL A 415 31.61 0.09 16.81
CA VAL A 415 30.53 0.08 17.80
C VAL A 415 30.88 -0.87 18.96
N VAL A 416 31.32 -2.09 18.65
CA VAL A 416 31.77 -3.05 19.67
C VAL A 416 32.95 -2.50 20.48
N ASP A 417 34.00 -2.00 19.80
CA ASP A 417 35.21 -1.46 20.42
C ASP A 417 34.93 -0.24 21.33
N SER A 418 33.88 0.52 21.02
CA SER A 418 33.46 1.66 21.86
C SER A 418 32.87 1.24 23.22
N GLY A 419 32.42 -0.01 23.33
CA GLY A 419 31.73 -0.53 24.51
C GLY A 419 30.32 0.03 24.71
N VAL A 420 29.77 0.79 23.75
CA VAL A 420 28.44 1.43 23.88
C VAL A 420 27.31 0.41 24.08
N LEU A 421 27.51 -0.84 23.65
CA LEU A 421 26.52 -1.91 23.74
C LEU A 421 26.57 -2.70 25.06
N ARG A 422 27.52 -2.41 25.95
CA ARG A 422 27.73 -3.16 27.19
C ARG A 422 26.71 -2.74 28.27
N GLY A 423 26.24 -3.70 29.05
CA GLY A 423 25.42 -3.42 30.24
C GLY A 423 23.91 -3.33 29.98
N MET A 424 23.47 -3.51 28.73
CA MET A 424 22.03 -3.61 28.42
C MET A 424 21.44 -4.89 29.01
N ASN A 425 20.32 -4.77 29.70
CA ASN A 425 19.59 -5.92 30.22
C ASN A 425 18.67 -6.51 29.13
N LEU A 426 18.66 -7.84 29.01
CA LEU A 426 17.82 -8.56 28.05
C LEU A 426 16.33 -8.23 28.19
N GLU A 427 15.84 -8.01 29.41
CA GLU A 427 14.45 -7.63 29.68
C GLU A 427 14.11 -6.21 29.21
N ASP A 428 15.07 -5.29 29.28
CA ASP A 428 14.89 -3.94 28.75
C ASP A 428 14.83 -3.96 27.21
N ILE A 429 15.63 -4.83 26.56
CA ILE A 429 15.57 -5.10 25.11
C ILE A 429 14.20 -5.66 24.71
N ARG A 430 13.69 -6.65 25.45
CA ARG A 430 12.34 -7.22 25.20
C ARG A 430 11.26 -6.15 25.25
N LYS A 431 11.23 -5.37 26.33
CA LYS A 431 10.24 -4.30 26.52
C LYS A 431 10.33 -3.23 25.43
N ALA A 432 11.53 -2.91 24.97
CA ALA A 432 11.71 -1.98 23.87
C ALA A 432 11.18 -2.55 22.56
N GLY A 433 11.48 -3.82 22.27
CA GLY A 433 10.95 -4.53 21.10
C GLY A 433 9.42 -4.61 21.13
N GLU A 434 8.80 -4.94 22.26
CA GLU A 434 7.34 -4.99 22.41
C GLU A 434 6.65 -3.65 22.13
N ARG A 435 7.33 -2.54 22.45
CA ARG A 435 6.85 -1.15 22.24
C ARG A 435 7.23 -0.59 20.88
N LEU A 436 7.99 -1.33 20.09
CA LEU A 436 8.47 -0.87 18.80
C LEU A 436 7.29 -0.68 17.85
N ILE A 437 7.23 0.51 17.24
CA ILE A 437 6.14 0.85 16.32
C ILE A 437 6.51 0.36 14.93
N LEU A 438 5.71 -0.58 14.42
CA LEU A 438 5.78 -1.06 13.05
C LEU A 438 5.10 -0.09 12.08
N GLN A 439 5.56 -0.07 10.83
CA GLN A 439 4.97 0.67 9.73
C GLN A 439 3.47 0.34 9.59
N GLY A 440 2.68 1.33 9.17
CA GLY A 440 1.24 1.16 8.96
C GLY A 440 0.93 -0.02 8.03
N GLY A 441 0.12 -0.97 8.49
CA GLY A 441 -0.24 -2.19 7.74
C GLY A 441 0.70 -3.39 7.93
N CYS A 442 1.96 -3.18 8.36
CA CYS A 442 2.96 -4.23 8.55
C CYS A 442 2.47 -5.31 9.54
N LYS A 443 2.01 -4.90 10.72
CA LYS A 443 1.45 -5.81 11.73
C LYS A 443 0.31 -6.67 11.17
N ASN A 444 -0.63 -6.05 10.45
CA ASN A 444 -1.78 -6.75 9.89
C ASN A 444 -1.38 -7.78 8.83
N PHE A 445 -0.37 -7.45 8.00
CA PHE A 445 0.18 -8.35 6.99
C PHE A 445 0.76 -9.63 7.62
N PHE A 446 1.69 -9.50 8.57
CA PHE A 446 2.29 -10.67 9.21
C PHE A 446 1.28 -11.45 10.07
N GLN A 447 0.36 -10.78 10.76
CA GLN A 447 -0.74 -11.46 11.47
C GLN A 447 -1.61 -12.29 10.53
N LYS A 448 -1.95 -11.76 9.35
CA LYS A 448 -2.74 -12.48 8.35
C LYS A 448 -1.98 -13.69 7.84
N ILE A 449 -0.71 -13.53 7.45
CA ILE A 449 0.14 -14.64 7.00
C ILE A 449 0.19 -15.77 8.04
N VAL A 450 0.48 -15.45 9.30
CA VAL A 450 0.61 -16.48 10.33
C VAL A 450 -0.71 -17.25 10.54
N LYS A 451 -1.86 -16.58 10.36
CA LYS A 451 -3.17 -17.23 10.40
C LYS A 451 -3.47 -18.06 9.15
N THR A 452 -3.00 -17.63 7.98
CA THR A 452 -3.31 -18.31 6.70
C THR A 452 -2.27 -19.36 6.30
N ARG A 453 -1.10 -19.41 6.94
CA ARG A 453 -0.01 -20.36 6.65
C ARG A 453 -0.43 -21.83 6.73
N GLU A 454 -1.42 -22.18 7.54
CA GLU A 454 -1.88 -23.58 7.62
C GLU A 454 -2.59 -24.02 6.33
N ASN A 455 -3.12 -23.04 5.58
CA ASN A 455 -3.85 -23.26 4.33
C ASN A 455 -3.03 -22.87 3.09
N LEU A 456 -1.87 -22.23 3.27
CA LEU A 456 -0.99 -21.77 2.19
C LEU A 456 0.38 -22.40 2.36
N ASN A 457 0.95 -22.99 1.31
CA ASN A 457 2.33 -23.48 1.32
C ASN A 457 3.31 -22.27 1.26
N LEU A 458 3.48 -21.60 2.40
CA LEU A 458 4.19 -20.32 2.50
C LEU A 458 5.10 -20.29 3.72
N ASP A 459 6.33 -19.81 3.52
CA ASP A 459 7.29 -19.53 4.59
C ASP A 459 7.69 -18.06 4.60
N VAL A 460 7.90 -17.52 5.80
CA VAL A 460 8.34 -16.13 6.00
C VAL A 460 9.68 -16.08 6.71
N HIS A 461 10.56 -15.24 6.18
CA HIS A 461 11.92 -15.05 6.69
C HIS A 461 12.19 -13.55 6.88
N ILE A 462 12.67 -13.18 8.06
CA ILE A 462 13.21 -11.84 8.31
C ILE A 462 14.73 -11.92 8.21
N LEU A 463 15.33 -11.16 7.30
CA LEU A 463 16.78 -11.03 7.16
C LEU A 463 17.18 -9.62 7.58
N SER A 464 17.97 -9.43 8.62
CA SER A 464 18.30 -8.10 9.14
C SER A 464 19.74 -8.00 9.65
N TYR A 465 20.29 -6.78 9.55
CA TYR A 465 21.58 -6.42 10.16
C TYR A 465 21.48 -6.13 11.65
N CYS A 466 20.26 -6.06 12.20
CA CYS A 466 20.01 -5.73 13.59
C CYS A 466 20.95 -6.51 14.51
N TRP A 467 21.56 -5.79 15.46
CA TRP A 467 22.58 -6.37 16.33
C TRP A 467 22.03 -7.39 17.33
N CYS A 468 20.70 -7.40 17.57
CA CYS A 468 20.06 -8.30 18.53
C CYS A 468 18.73 -8.84 18.00
N ALA A 469 18.71 -10.12 17.65
CA ALA A 469 17.50 -10.80 17.16
C ALA A 469 16.36 -10.80 18.18
N GLU A 470 16.65 -10.76 19.48
CA GLU A 470 15.61 -10.67 20.52
C GLU A 470 14.73 -9.41 20.39
N LEU A 471 15.28 -8.29 19.94
CA LEU A 471 14.51 -7.07 19.67
C LEU A 471 13.44 -7.33 18.58
N ILE A 472 13.85 -7.99 17.50
CA ILE A 472 12.96 -8.36 16.38
C ILE A 472 11.90 -9.35 16.86
N ARG A 473 12.30 -10.40 17.61
CA ARG A 473 11.38 -11.39 18.16
C ARG A 473 10.32 -10.73 19.04
N SER A 474 10.72 -9.81 19.90
CA SER A 474 9.84 -9.11 20.82
C SER A 474 8.85 -8.19 20.09
N ALA A 475 9.29 -7.51 19.03
CA ALA A 475 8.42 -6.69 18.18
C ALA A 475 7.34 -7.52 17.47
N PHE A 476 7.69 -8.69 16.93
CA PHE A 476 6.70 -9.57 16.31
C PHE A 476 5.86 -10.38 17.32
N SER A 477 6.39 -10.62 18.53
CA SER A 477 5.65 -11.24 19.63
C SER A 477 4.51 -10.34 20.10
N SER A 478 4.76 -9.04 20.33
CA SER A 478 3.70 -8.08 20.68
C SER A 478 2.70 -7.85 19.55
N ALA A 479 3.11 -8.13 18.31
CA ALA A 479 2.24 -8.20 17.15
C ALA A 479 1.44 -9.51 17.05
N GLY A 480 1.74 -10.55 17.83
CA GLY A 480 1.05 -11.84 17.81
C GLY A 480 1.37 -12.67 16.57
N CYS A 481 2.56 -12.54 16.00
CA CYS A 481 2.96 -13.25 14.78
C CYS A 481 4.33 -13.97 14.88
N LEU A 482 4.95 -14.07 16.06
CA LEU A 482 6.30 -14.67 16.18
C LEU A 482 6.37 -16.14 15.74
N ASP A 483 5.40 -16.98 16.12
CA ASP A 483 5.44 -18.45 15.91
C ASP A 483 5.41 -18.90 14.45
N GLY A 484 5.30 -17.97 13.49
CA GLY A 484 5.37 -18.24 12.06
C GLY A 484 6.43 -17.48 11.29
N LEU A 485 7.43 -16.92 11.98
CA LEU A 485 8.52 -16.17 11.34
C LEU A 485 9.88 -16.82 11.61
N ASN A 486 10.66 -16.98 10.55
CA ASN A 486 12.06 -17.38 10.65
C ASN A 486 12.94 -16.12 10.71
N ILE A 487 13.49 -15.79 11.87
CA ILE A 487 14.31 -14.59 12.05
C ILE A 487 15.80 -14.94 11.92
N HIS A 488 16.49 -14.26 10.99
CA HIS A 488 17.91 -14.39 10.70
C HIS A 488 18.57 -13.02 10.91
N SER A 489 19.27 -12.87 12.04
CA SER A 489 19.91 -11.62 12.46
C SER A 489 21.13 -11.93 13.31
N ASN A 490 21.93 -10.91 13.64
CA ASN A 490 22.93 -11.02 14.68
C ASN A 490 22.30 -11.20 16.07
N GLU A 491 23.12 -11.58 17.05
CA GLU A 491 22.68 -11.66 18.45
C GLU A 491 23.72 -11.05 19.37
N PHE A 492 23.30 -10.44 20.48
CA PHE A 492 24.25 -10.03 21.50
C PHE A 492 24.78 -11.23 22.28
N ALA A 493 26.04 -11.16 22.70
CA ALA A 493 26.54 -12.06 23.72
C ALA A 493 26.07 -11.57 25.10
N PHE A 494 25.48 -12.47 25.90
CA PHE A 494 24.97 -12.17 27.23
C PHE A 494 25.70 -12.96 28.30
N GLU A 495 25.97 -12.31 29.43
CA GLU A 495 26.37 -12.91 30.69
C GLU A 495 25.33 -12.53 31.75
N ASP A 496 24.72 -13.51 32.42
CA ASP A 496 23.65 -13.28 33.41
C ASP A 496 22.52 -12.34 32.93
N SER A 497 22.11 -12.48 31.66
CA SER A 497 21.11 -11.64 30.98
C SER A 497 21.51 -10.17 30.77
N VAL A 498 22.81 -9.86 30.85
CA VAL A 498 23.38 -8.54 30.58
C VAL A 498 24.31 -8.64 29.37
N SER A 499 24.14 -7.74 28.41
CA SER A 499 25.00 -7.67 27.21
C SER A 499 26.45 -7.43 27.60
N THR A 500 27.36 -8.26 27.09
CA THR A 500 28.81 -8.08 27.25
C THR A 500 29.34 -6.92 26.40
N GLY A 501 28.56 -6.47 25.40
CA GLY A 501 28.96 -5.52 24.38
C GLY A 501 29.43 -6.18 23.07
N GLU A 502 29.63 -7.50 23.08
CA GLU A 502 30.00 -8.27 21.90
C GLU A 502 28.76 -8.68 21.08
N ILE A 503 28.97 -8.83 19.76
CA ILE A 503 27.95 -9.26 18.80
C ILE A 503 28.37 -10.61 18.21
N ASP A 504 27.48 -11.60 18.28
CA ASP A 504 27.53 -12.83 17.48
C ASP A 504 27.14 -12.50 16.04
N ARG A 505 28.17 -12.29 15.21
CA ARG A 505 28.13 -11.73 13.86
C ARG A 505 27.68 -12.77 12.82
N LYS A 506 26.37 -12.99 12.70
CA LYS A 506 25.76 -13.91 11.73
C LYS A 506 25.47 -13.28 10.37
N MET A 507 25.15 -11.99 10.35
CA MET A 507 24.77 -11.24 9.14
C MET A 507 25.12 -9.77 9.31
N GLN A 508 26.18 -9.32 8.64
CA GLN A 508 26.71 -7.95 8.84
C GLN A 508 26.71 -7.11 7.58
N SER A 509 26.40 -7.69 6.43
CA SER A 509 26.60 -7.04 5.15
C SER A 509 25.58 -7.47 4.09
N PRO A 510 25.46 -6.70 2.99
CA PRO A 510 24.60 -7.06 1.86
C PRO A 510 24.94 -8.44 1.26
N LEU A 511 26.22 -8.81 1.31
CA LEU A 511 26.71 -10.08 0.82
C LEU A 511 26.27 -11.23 1.74
N ASP A 512 26.39 -11.07 3.07
CA ASP A 512 25.91 -12.10 4.00
C ASP A 512 24.39 -12.32 3.85
N LYS A 513 23.65 -11.24 3.61
CA LYS A 513 22.21 -11.26 3.42
C LYS A 513 21.81 -12.06 2.18
N VAL A 514 22.45 -11.79 1.04
CA VAL A 514 22.13 -12.49 -0.21
C VAL A 514 22.56 -13.96 -0.17
N GLU A 515 23.68 -14.29 0.48
CA GLU A 515 24.10 -15.68 0.63
C GLU A 515 23.14 -16.44 1.55
N LYS A 516 22.66 -15.81 2.64
CA LYS A 516 21.61 -16.40 3.47
C LYS A 516 20.30 -16.60 2.72
N PHE A 517 19.89 -15.63 1.92
CA PHE A 517 18.71 -15.71 1.04
C PHE A 517 18.83 -16.88 0.05
N LYS A 518 19.97 -17.02 -0.64
CA LYS A 518 20.23 -18.11 -1.59
C LYS A 518 20.26 -19.48 -0.91
N SER A 519 20.86 -19.57 0.29
CA SER A 519 20.88 -20.81 1.08
C SER A 519 19.45 -21.27 1.39
N ILE A 520 18.60 -20.38 1.91
CA ILE A 520 17.20 -20.71 2.23
C ILE A 520 16.43 -21.16 0.97
N ARG A 521 16.64 -20.49 -0.17
CA ARG A 521 16.04 -20.91 -1.44
C ARG A 521 16.52 -22.28 -1.92
N SER A 522 17.79 -22.61 -1.67
CA SER A 522 18.39 -23.89 -2.10
C SER A 522 17.96 -25.06 -1.20
N ASP A 523 17.55 -24.77 0.04
CA ASP A 523 17.01 -25.77 0.97
C ASP A 523 15.57 -26.21 0.62
N VAL A 524 14.89 -25.48 -0.28
CA VAL A 524 13.59 -25.90 -0.81
C VAL A 524 13.80 -27.06 -1.78
N ASP A 525 12.99 -28.12 -1.63
CA ASP A 525 12.99 -29.28 -2.52
C ASP A 525 12.89 -28.84 -3.98
N SER A 526 13.93 -29.16 -4.77
CA SER A 526 14.04 -28.83 -6.20
C SER A 526 12.88 -29.32 -7.06
N THR A 527 12.08 -30.27 -6.57
CA THR A 527 10.89 -30.79 -7.25
C THR A 527 9.65 -29.95 -7.03
N VAL A 528 9.67 -29.02 -6.06
CA VAL A 528 8.56 -28.11 -5.73
C VAL A 528 8.81 -26.77 -6.40
N PRO A 529 7.98 -26.37 -7.38
CA PRO A 529 8.01 -25.00 -7.91
C PRO A 529 7.80 -23.99 -6.78
N PHE A 530 8.61 -22.95 -6.75
CA PHE A 530 8.46 -21.90 -5.75
C PHE A 530 8.65 -20.51 -6.34
N LEU A 531 8.04 -19.54 -5.68
CA LEU A 531 8.14 -18.13 -6.01
C LEU A 531 8.69 -17.40 -4.77
N SER A 532 9.69 -16.53 -4.94
CA SER A 532 10.16 -15.69 -3.83
C SER A 532 9.80 -14.23 -4.00
N VAL A 533 9.35 -13.62 -2.90
CA VAL A 533 9.19 -12.19 -2.76
C VAL A 533 10.22 -11.69 -1.76
N TYR A 534 10.94 -10.62 -2.08
CA TYR A 534 11.79 -9.91 -1.12
C TYR A 534 11.31 -8.48 -0.95
N ILE A 535 11.14 -8.04 0.30
CA ILE A 535 10.70 -6.69 0.67
C ILE A 535 11.83 -5.98 1.41
N GLY A 536 12.24 -4.81 0.94
CA GLY A 536 13.29 -4.00 1.57
C GLY A 536 13.17 -2.52 1.20
N ASP A 537 14.06 -1.69 1.74
CA ASP A 537 14.01 -0.22 1.55
C ASP A 537 15.39 0.39 1.20
N SER A 538 16.47 -0.38 1.35
CA SER A 538 17.83 0.14 1.38
C SER A 538 18.77 -0.39 0.29
N VAL A 539 19.93 0.25 0.14
CA VAL A 539 21.02 -0.23 -0.75
C VAL A 539 21.50 -1.63 -0.32
N GLY A 540 21.47 -1.92 0.99
CA GLY A 540 21.89 -3.22 1.50
C GLY A 540 20.99 -4.37 1.09
N ASP A 541 19.76 -4.07 0.65
CA ASP A 541 18.80 -5.06 0.17
C ASP A 541 18.91 -5.36 -1.33
N LEU A 542 19.66 -4.55 -2.09
CA LEU A 542 19.64 -4.60 -3.56
C LEU A 542 19.92 -5.98 -4.13
N LEU A 543 20.87 -6.71 -3.56
CA LEU A 543 21.18 -8.07 -4.05
C LEU A 543 20.02 -9.02 -3.80
N CYS A 544 19.40 -9.00 -2.62
CA CYS A 544 18.27 -9.86 -2.32
C CYS A 544 17.02 -9.47 -3.13
N LEU A 545 16.77 -8.17 -3.28
CA LEU A 545 15.70 -7.61 -4.11
C LEU A 545 15.82 -8.08 -5.56
N LEU A 546 17.02 -8.11 -6.12
CA LEU A 546 17.27 -8.55 -7.50
C LEU A 546 17.32 -10.07 -7.65
N GLU A 547 17.73 -10.80 -6.62
CA GLU A 547 17.76 -12.27 -6.63
C GLU A 547 16.39 -12.89 -6.41
N ALA A 548 15.45 -12.15 -5.83
CA ALA A 548 14.08 -12.58 -5.72
C ALA A 548 13.37 -12.53 -7.08
N ASP A 549 12.44 -13.46 -7.29
CA ASP A 549 11.54 -13.43 -8.46
C ASP A 549 10.74 -12.13 -8.50
N ILE A 550 10.39 -11.60 -7.32
CA ILE A 550 9.73 -10.32 -7.13
C ILE A 550 10.45 -9.53 -6.03
N GLY A 551 11.17 -8.49 -6.41
CA GLY A 551 11.73 -7.51 -5.48
C GLY A 551 10.79 -6.32 -5.27
N ILE A 552 10.39 -6.08 -4.03
CA ILE A 552 9.52 -4.97 -3.62
C ILE A 552 10.30 -4.00 -2.74
N VAL A 553 10.34 -2.75 -3.17
CA VAL A 553 10.94 -1.63 -2.44
C VAL A 553 9.84 -0.85 -1.74
N ILE A 554 9.79 -0.91 -0.41
CA ILE A 554 8.91 -0.06 0.40
C ILE A 554 9.68 1.17 0.85
N GLY A 555 9.12 2.37 0.62
CA GLY A 555 9.82 3.60 1.00
C GLY A 555 11.17 3.75 0.27
N SER A 556 11.17 4.24 -0.97
CA SER A 556 12.40 4.24 -1.76
C SER A 556 13.33 5.42 -1.41
N THR A 557 14.48 5.12 -0.80
CA THR A 557 15.51 6.12 -0.48
C THR A 557 16.22 6.66 -1.73
N THR A 558 16.70 7.89 -1.67
CA THR A 558 17.46 8.53 -2.75
C THR A 558 18.73 7.76 -3.10
N SER A 559 19.43 7.22 -2.09
CA SER A 559 20.63 6.41 -2.25
C SER A 559 20.33 5.08 -2.96
N LEU A 560 19.26 4.37 -2.57
CA LEU A 560 18.84 3.16 -3.25
C LEU A 560 18.57 3.40 -4.74
N ARG A 561 17.81 4.44 -5.08
CA ARG A 561 17.52 4.80 -6.48
C ARG A 561 18.79 5.19 -7.25
N ARG A 562 19.66 5.99 -6.63
CA ARG A 562 20.94 6.42 -7.21
C ARG A 562 21.80 5.22 -7.56
N VAL A 563 22.03 4.32 -6.59
CA VAL A 563 22.84 3.11 -6.78
C VAL A 563 22.18 2.21 -7.81
N GLY A 564 20.93 1.81 -7.61
CA GLY A 564 20.23 0.90 -8.52
C GLY A 564 20.24 1.40 -9.97
N LYS A 565 19.94 2.68 -10.21
CA LYS A 565 19.95 3.27 -11.55
C LYS A 565 21.34 3.22 -12.19
N GLN A 566 22.40 3.50 -11.44
CA GLN A 566 23.77 3.44 -11.93
C GLN A 566 24.13 2.04 -12.48
N PHE A 567 23.54 0.98 -11.92
CA PHE A 567 23.71 -0.40 -12.36
C PHE A 567 22.59 -0.91 -13.29
N GLY A 568 21.74 -0.02 -13.82
CA GLY A 568 20.70 -0.37 -14.78
C GLY A 568 19.44 -0.99 -14.19
N VAL A 569 19.16 -0.77 -12.90
CA VAL A 569 17.90 -1.16 -12.25
C VAL A 569 16.80 -0.14 -12.54
N SER A 570 15.65 -0.63 -12.97
CA SER A 570 14.43 0.14 -13.15
C SER A 570 13.51 0.00 -11.93
N PHE A 571 13.04 1.12 -11.40
CA PHE A 571 12.09 1.17 -10.28
C PHE A 571 10.71 1.53 -10.80
N VAL A 572 9.77 0.59 -10.71
CA VAL A 572 8.43 0.73 -11.29
C VAL A 572 7.40 0.69 -10.15
N PRO A 573 6.43 1.62 -10.06
CA PRO A 573 5.34 1.49 -9.10
C PRO A 573 4.63 0.16 -9.25
N LEU A 574 4.37 -0.54 -8.13
CA LEU A 574 3.91 -1.93 -8.15
C LEU A 574 2.64 -2.10 -8.99
N PHE A 575 1.60 -1.28 -8.74
CA PHE A 575 0.33 -1.40 -9.46
C PHE A 575 0.46 -1.28 -11.00
N PRO A 576 1.04 -0.21 -11.58
CA PRO A 576 1.35 -0.17 -13.01
C PRO A 576 2.20 -1.33 -13.53
N GLY A 577 3.17 -1.77 -12.73
CA GLY A 577 4.00 -2.93 -13.06
C GLY A 577 3.19 -4.23 -13.15
N LEU A 578 2.24 -4.43 -12.25
CA LEU A 578 1.32 -5.58 -12.26
C LEU A 578 0.35 -5.52 -13.43
N VAL A 579 -0.17 -4.34 -13.78
CA VAL A 579 -1.03 -4.19 -14.97
C VAL A 579 -0.31 -4.63 -16.25
N GLU A 580 0.97 -4.25 -16.39
CA GLU A 580 1.78 -4.70 -17.53
C GLU A 580 2.05 -6.21 -17.49
N LYS A 581 2.31 -6.77 -16.30
CA LYS A 581 2.45 -8.23 -16.13
C LYS A 581 1.16 -8.98 -16.44
N GLN A 582 0.02 -8.43 -16.09
CA GLN A 582 -1.29 -8.98 -16.41
C GLN A 582 -1.55 -9.01 -17.92
N ARG A 583 -1.09 -7.99 -18.68
CA ARG A 583 -1.16 -8.00 -20.15
C ARG A 583 -0.31 -9.09 -20.78
N GLN A 584 0.86 -9.35 -20.20
CA GLN A 584 1.83 -10.35 -20.68
C GLN A 584 1.43 -11.78 -20.30
N LEU A 585 0.51 -11.95 -19.34
CA LEU A 585 0.08 -13.25 -18.87
C LEU A 585 -0.69 -13.99 -19.97
N ALA A 586 -0.05 -15.00 -20.57
CA ALA A 586 -0.69 -15.92 -21.52
C ALA A 586 -1.47 -17.01 -20.76
N GLU A 587 -2.43 -17.67 -21.42
CA GLU A 587 -3.27 -18.71 -20.80
C GLU A 587 -2.49 -19.95 -20.31
N GLU A 588 -1.24 -20.14 -20.76
CA GLU A 588 -0.44 -21.35 -20.51
C GLU A 588 0.89 -21.13 -19.74
N ASP A 589 1.25 -19.90 -19.33
CA ASP A 589 2.60 -19.61 -18.80
C ASP A 589 2.65 -19.49 -17.25
N ALA A 590 3.63 -20.17 -16.63
CA ALA A 590 3.64 -20.45 -15.20
C ALA A 590 4.38 -19.42 -14.32
N SER A 591 5.11 -18.45 -14.89
CA SER A 591 5.57 -17.28 -14.11
C SER A 591 5.99 -16.10 -14.98
N VAL A 592 5.21 -15.02 -14.93
CA VAL A 592 5.55 -13.71 -15.54
C VAL A 592 6.66 -12.96 -14.77
N PHE A 593 6.99 -13.41 -13.57
CA PHE A 593 8.03 -12.86 -12.71
C PHE A 593 9.32 -13.66 -12.81
N LYS A 594 10.46 -12.97 -12.82
CA LYS A 594 11.78 -13.57 -13.03
C LYS A 594 12.81 -12.86 -12.17
N ALA A 595 13.60 -13.64 -11.44
CA ALA A 595 14.79 -13.15 -10.77
C ALA A 595 15.74 -12.45 -11.75
N ARG A 596 16.45 -11.44 -11.24
CA ARG A 596 17.44 -10.63 -11.98
C ARG A 596 16.90 -10.01 -13.27
N SER A 597 15.60 -9.69 -13.32
CA SER A 597 15.00 -8.98 -14.46
C SER A 597 15.48 -7.53 -14.60
N GLY A 598 16.11 -6.98 -13.57
CA GLY A 598 16.48 -5.56 -13.49
C GLY A 598 15.31 -4.64 -13.16
N VAL A 599 14.12 -5.17 -12.87
CA VAL A 599 12.94 -4.41 -12.45
C VAL A 599 12.68 -4.67 -10.97
N LEU A 600 12.59 -3.59 -10.20
CA LEU A 600 12.14 -3.61 -8.81
C LEU A 600 10.84 -2.82 -8.68
N TYR A 601 9.90 -3.37 -7.91
CA TYR A 601 8.58 -2.77 -7.75
C TYR A 601 8.56 -1.86 -6.52
N THR A 602 8.11 -0.61 -6.66
CA THR A 602 8.05 0.32 -5.53
C THR A 602 6.63 0.43 -4.99
N VAL A 603 6.50 0.42 -3.67
CA VAL A 603 5.24 0.65 -2.94
C VAL A 603 5.39 1.78 -1.93
N SER A 604 4.25 2.39 -1.59
CA SER A 604 4.16 3.45 -0.58
C SER A 604 3.77 2.92 0.79
N SER A 605 3.17 1.72 0.87
CA SER A 605 2.65 1.16 2.11
C SER A 605 2.62 -0.37 2.11
N TRP A 606 2.57 -0.96 3.30
CA TRP A 606 2.32 -2.40 3.48
C TRP A 606 0.92 -2.82 3.03
N SER A 607 -0.04 -1.89 2.92
CA SER A 607 -1.36 -2.20 2.37
C SER A 607 -1.29 -2.67 0.91
N GLU A 608 -0.43 -2.07 0.10
CA GLU A 608 -0.20 -2.50 -1.30
C GLU A 608 0.44 -3.89 -1.35
N ILE A 609 1.44 -4.14 -0.50
CA ILE A 609 2.10 -5.45 -0.38
C ILE A 609 1.07 -6.51 0.02
N HIS A 610 0.24 -6.21 1.03
CA HIS A 610 -0.82 -7.11 1.48
C HIS A 610 -1.79 -7.41 0.35
N ALA A 611 -2.31 -6.37 -0.33
CA ALA A 611 -3.26 -6.55 -1.42
C ALA A 611 -2.69 -7.42 -2.55
N PHE A 612 -1.42 -7.20 -2.90
CA PHE A 612 -0.73 -7.97 -3.92
C PHE A 612 -0.47 -9.42 -3.50
N VAL A 613 0.01 -9.66 -2.28
CA VAL A 613 0.45 -10.99 -1.85
C VAL A 613 -0.72 -11.84 -1.38
N LEU A 614 -1.60 -11.30 -0.54
CA LEU A 614 -2.65 -12.04 0.15
C LEU A 614 -4.04 -11.77 -0.40
N GLY A 615 -4.24 -10.64 -1.07
CA GLY A 615 -5.55 -10.18 -1.51
C GLY A 615 -6.24 -9.33 -0.44
N SER A 616 -7.56 -9.24 -0.53
CA SER A 616 -8.36 -8.57 0.50
C SER A 616 -8.64 -9.52 1.66
N ASP A 617 -9.11 -9.00 2.78
CA ASP A 617 -9.49 -9.84 3.91
C ASP A 617 -10.67 -10.80 3.62
N PHE A 618 -11.34 -10.60 2.48
CA PHE A 618 -12.53 -11.30 2.03
C PHE A 618 -12.27 -12.30 0.89
N SER A 619 -11.04 -12.34 0.35
CA SER A 619 -10.65 -13.22 -0.76
C SER A 619 -10.17 -14.60 -0.32
#